data_AF-A0A816HQX8-F1
#
_entry.id   AF-A0A816HQX8-F1
#
_cell.length_a   1.000
_cell.length_b   1.000
_cell.length_c   1.000
_cell.angle_alpha   90.00
_cell.angle_beta   90.00
_cell.angle_gamma   90.00
#
_symmetry.space_group_name_H-M   'P 1'
#
loop_
_entity.id
_entity.type
_entity.pdbx_description
1 polymer ?
#
loop_
_entity_poly.entity_id
_entity_poly.type
_entity_poly.pdbx_seq_one_letter_code
_entity_poly.pdbx_strand_id
1 'polypeptide(L)'
;MEESDSRHERFLPAPLAAKYRDPKEIGNQPCAYSANGNCPNLSLQHIAIFHAYDFMPQHRYDNGIHTTYFGFHQTSPEAAVCIAREGFRMSTTGRLMLGHGVYFARSFAGTEGKARHKGALICAEVRMGNVLPVVYDTLHTVSNSDAWHQTHDTVYYYHRQEHLDEFCVKDPNQVLKWIMIMDDDNVRRYGLHQAFQNTLFGCI
;
A
#
# COMPACT_ATOMS: atom_id res chain seq x y z
N MET A 1 -21.90 23.06 -0.81
CA MET A 1 -20.79 22.56 0.02
C MET A 1 -20.53 21.16 -0.47
N GLU A 2 -19.60 20.99 -1.41
CA GLU A 2 -19.13 19.66 -1.78
C GLU A 2 -18.29 19.17 -0.60
N GLU A 3 -18.73 18.09 0.05
CA GLU A 3 -17.83 17.33 0.92
C GLU A 3 -16.66 16.88 0.06
N SER A 4 -15.45 17.38 0.35
CA SER A 4 -14.26 16.84 -0.27
C SER A 4 -14.11 15.40 0.23
N ASP A 5 -14.51 14.45 -0.61
CA ASP A 5 -14.26 13.02 -0.43
C ASP A 5 -12.75 12.76 -0.56
N SER A 6 -12.00 13.21 0.44
CA SER A 6 -10.55 13.06 0.49
C SER A 6 -10.24 11.64 0.93
N ARG A 7 -10.35 10.70 -0.02
CA ARG A 7 -9.87 9.32 0.15
C ARG A 7 -8.35 9.27 0.43
N HIS A 8 -7.62 10.35 0.18
CA HIS A 8 -6.27 10.55 0.70
C HIS A 8 -6.32 11.18 2.10
N GLU A 9 -5.76 10.53 3.12
CA GLU A 9 -5.83 11.05 4.49
C GLU A 9 -4.77 12.13 4.76
N ARG A 10 -3.57 12.01 4.18
CA ARG A 10 -2.42 12.91 4.45
C ARG A 10 -1.13 12.54 3.71
N PHE A 11 -0.26 13.53 3.61
CA PHE A 11 1.15 13.35 3.26
C PHE A 11 1.99 12.99 4.51
N LEU A 12 2.89 12.02 4.38
CA LEU A 12 3.86 11.64 5.40
C LEU A 12 5.29 11.91 4.88
N PRO A 13 6.08 12.78 5.53
CA PRO A 13 7.47 12.98 5.17
C PRO A 13 8.25 11.68 5.15
N ALA A 14 9.08 11.48 4.12
CA ALA A 14 9.93 10.29 3.98
C ALA A 14 10.68 9.93 5.28
N PRO A 15 11.33 10.87 6.00
CA PRO A 15 12.05 10.54 7.24
C PRO A 15 11.22 9.82 8.31
N LEU A 16 9.88 9.95 8.29
CA LEU A 16 9.00 9.28 9.24
C LEU A 16 8.62 7.85 8.82
N ALA A 17 8.78 7.49 7.55
CA ALA A 17 8.52 6.14 7.08
C ALA A 17 9.71 5.22 7.43
N ALA A 18 9.42 3.98 7.80
CA ALA A 18 10.42 3.01 8.28
C ALA A 18 11.66 2.86 7.37
N LYS A 19 11.53 3.07 6.05
CA LYS A 19 12.67 3.08 5.11
C LYS A 19 13.79 4.04 5.49
N TYR A 20 13.41 5.19 6.01
CA TYR A 20 14.28 6.37 6.20
C TYR A 20 14.53 6.67 7.67
N ARG A 21 14.05 5.79 8.57
CA ARG A 21 14.26 5.89 10.02
C ARG A 21 15.63 5.30 10.39
N ASP A 22 16.42 6.04 11.18
CA ASP A 22 17.64 5.50 11.80
C ASP A 22 17.30 4.69 13.06
N PRO A 23 17.49 3.36 13.10
CA PRO A 23 17.15 2.53 14.25
C PRO A 23 17.83 2.93 15.57
N LYS A 24 18.84 3.83 15.54
CA LYS A 24 19.60 4.29 16.72
C LYS A 24 19.11 5.60 17.33
N GLU A 25 18.19 6.33 16.68
CA GLU A 25 17.68 7.60 17.18
C GLU A 25 16.35 7.47 17.96
N ILE A 26 16.09 8.39 18.89
CA ILE A 26 14.89 8.38 19.72
C ILE A 26 13.66 8.65 18.84
N GLY A 27 12.65 7.79 18.95
CA GLY A 27 11.50 7.80 18.03
C GLY A 27 11.60 6.77 16.91
N ASN A 28 12.69 5.97 16.84
CA ASN A 28 12.91 4.88 15.87
C ASN A 28 12.75 3.45 16.42
N GLN A 29 12.00 3.30 17.52
CA GLN A 29 11.65 1.97 18.02
C GLN A 29 10.60 1.30 17.10
N PRO A 30 10.69 -0.03 16.88
CA PRO A 30 9.62 -0.77 16.22
C PRO A 30 8.33 -0.68 17.04
N CYS A 31 7.18 -1.00 16.43
CA CYS A 31 5.97 -1.10 17.22
C CYS A 31 6.17 -2.18 18.30
N ALA A 32 5.79 -1.89 19.55
CA ALA A 32 5.94 -2.84 20.66
C ALA A 32 5.21 -4.18 20.41
N TYR A 33 4.21 -4.14 19.53
CA TYR A 33 3.42 -5.29 19.10
C TYR A 33 3.90 -5.93 17.79
N SER A 34 4.90 -5.34 17.11
CA SER A 34 5.48 -5.91 15.89
C SER A 34 5.87 -7.37 16.12
N ALA A 35 6.56 -7.65 17.23
CA ALA A 35 7.03 -8.99 17.63
C ALA A 35 5.94 -10.06 17.72
N ASN A 36 4.73 -9.66 18.10
CA ASN A 36 3.61 -10.57 18.38
C ASN A 36 2.58 -10.57 17.25
N GLY A 37 2.77 -9.73 16.21
CA GLY A 37 1.90 -9.64 15.04
C GLY A 37 0.50 -9.04 15.28
N ASN A 38 0.03 -9.01 16.53
CA ASN A 38 -1.28 -8.49 16.90
C ASN A 38 -1.21 -7.00 17.28
N CYS A 39 -0.85 -6.15 16.32
CA CYS A 39 -0.87 -4.71 16.56
C CYS A 39 -2.31 -4.18 16.64
N PRO A 40 -2.74 -3.60 17.77
CA PRO A 40 -4.11 -3.07 17.91
C PRO A 40 -4.32 -1.75 17.16
N ASN A 41 -3.24 -1.06 16.76
CA ASN A 41 -3.31 0.21 16.04
C ASN A 41 -3.19 -0.03 14.54
N LEU A 42 -4.33 -0.06 13.86
CA LEU A 42 -4.44 -0.24 12.42
C LEU A 42 -4.64 1.09 11.67
N SER A 43 -4.26 2.23 12.26
CA SER A 43 -4.30 3.50 11.52
C SER A 43 -3.27 3.48 10.37
N LEU A 44 -3.61 4.05 9.21
CA LEU A 44 -2.73 4.09 8.04
C LEU A 44 -1.36 4.66 8.35
N GLN A 45 -1.32 5.73 9.14
CA GLN A 45 -0.09 6.33 9.62
C GLN A 45 0.75 5.35 10.44
N HIS A 46 0.16 4.63 11.40
CA HIS A 46 0.87 3.66 12.21
C HIS A 46 1.43 2.53 11.32
N ILE A 47 0.60 2.01 10.42
CA ILE A 47 1.01 0.98 9.45
C ILE A 47 2.19 1.47 8.61
N ALA A 48 2.12 2.65 8.02
CA ALA A 48 3.18 3.20 7.19
C ALA A 48 4.51 3.43 7.94
N ILE A 49 4.43 3.85 9.21
CA ILE A 49 5.59 4.18 10.04
C ILE A 49 6.26 2.93 10.61
N PHE A 50 5.48 1.91 10.99
CA PHE A 50 5.98 0.78 11.78
C PHE A 50 5.92 -0.59 11.08
N HIS A 51 5.01 -0.78 10.12
CA HIS A 51 4.72 -2.11 9.55
C HIS A 51 4.91 -2.18 8.03
N ALA A 52 5.31 -1.08 7.40
CA ALA A 52 5.49 -1.02 5.96
C ALA A 52 6.85 -1.54 5.46
N TYR A 53 7.83 -1.69 6.35
CA TYR A 53 9.15 -2.29 6.06
C TYR A 53 9.39 -3.50 6.98
N ASP A 54 10.55 -4.13 6.84
CA ASP A 54 10.89 -5.46 7.37
C ASP A 54 11.01 -5.58 8.90
N PHE A 55 10.68 -4.55 9.68
CA PHE A 55 10.59 -4.65 11.15
C PHE A 55 9.29 -5.37 11.62
N MET A 56 8.94 -6.45 10.93
CA MET A 56 7.71 -7.25 10.98
C MET A 56 6.60 -6.70 10.08
N PRO A 57 6.58 -7.12 8.79
CA PRO A 57 5.50 -6.77 7.88
C PRO A 57 4.17 -7.32 8.42
N GLN A 58 3.06 -6.69 8.04
CA GLN A 58 1.71 -7.14 8.38
C GLN A 58 1.55 -8.65 8.18
N HIS A 59 0.71 -9.31 8.98
CA HIS A 59 0.39 -10.71 8.73
C HIS A 59 -0.02 -10.94 7.29
N ARG A 60 0.34 -12.10 6.76
CA ARG A 60 -0.13 -12.54 5.46
C ARG A 60 -1.66 -12.44 5.42
N TYR A 61 -2.19 -12.06 4.25
CA TYR A 61 -3.63 -11.98 4.08
C TYR A 61 -4.28 -13.33 4.40
N ASP A 62 -5.44 -13.24 5.05
CA ASP A 62 -6.25 -14.37 5.47
C ASP A 62 -7.71 -13.99 5.28
N ASN A 63 -8.41 -14.70 4.39
CA ASN A 63 -9.79 -14.42 4.03
C ASN A 63 -10.79 -14.71 5.17
N GLY A 64 -10.39 -15.46 6.19
CA GLY A 64 -11.20 -15.69 7.40
C GLY A 64 -11.08 -14.57 8.45
N ILE A 65 -10.06 -13.71 8.32
CA ILE A 65 -9.74 -12.65 9.30
C ILE A 65 -9.92 -11.25 8.70
N HIS A 66 -9.49 -11.06 7.46
CA HIS A 66 -9.32 -9.75 6.85
C HIS A 66 -10.43 -9.42 5.84
N THR A 67 -11.25 -8.42 6.17
CA THR A 67 -12.21 -7.80 5.23
C THR A 67 -11.57 -6.64 4.46
N THR A 68 -10.74 -5.86 5.14
CA THR A 68 -9.78 -4.90 4.56
C THR A 68 -8.36 -5.36 4.83
N TYR A 69 -7.44 -4.92 3.99
CA TYR A 69 -6.02 -5.24 4.09
C TYR A 69 -5.18 -4.06 3.64
N PHE A 70 -3.99 -3.88 4.22
CA PHE A 70 -3.13 -2.77 3.80
C PHE A 70 -2.21 -3.19 2.66
N GLY A 71 -2.24 -2.40 1.60
CA GLY A 71 -1.41 -2.56 0.42
C GLY A 71 -0.39 -1.46 0.30
N PHE A 72 0.78 -1.82 -0.22
CA PHE A 72 1.85 -0.87 -0.48
C PHE A 72 2.10 -0.74 -1.98
N HIS A 73 2.13 0.50 -2.46
CA HIS A 73 2.30 0.80 -3.88
C HIS A 73 3.46 1.78 -4.06
N GLN A 74 4.37 1.48 -4.99
CA GLN A 74 5.50 2.34 -5.32
C GLN A 74 5.38 2.84 -6.76
N THR A 75 5.57 4.15 -6.96
CA THR A 75 5.43 4.80 -8.25
C THR A 75 6.32 6.05 -8.36
N SER A 76 6.26 6.79 -9.47
CA SER A 76 6.93 8.08 -9.60
C SER A 76 6.21 9.18 -8.81
N PRO A 77 6.91 10.25 -8.41
CA PRO A 77 6.27 11.43 -7.82
C PRO A 77 5.13 11.99 -8.68
N GLU A 78 5.33 12.11 -10.00
CA GLU A 78 4.32 12.61 -10.92
C GLU A 78 3.05 11.74 -10.90
N ALA A 79 3.20 10.41 -10.94
CA ALA A 79 2.07 9.49 -10.93
C ALA A 79 1.36 9.47 -9.58
N ALA A 80 2.10 9.58 -8.47
CA ALA A 80 1.52 9.70 -7.14
C ALA A 80 0.68 10.98 -7.00
N VAL A 81 1.15 12.11 -7.52
CA VAL A 81 0.36 13.36 -7.56
C VAL A 81 -0.90 13.21 -8.42
N CYS A 82 -0.82 12.51 -9.56
CA CYS A 82 -2.02 12.19 -10.34
C CYS A 82 -3.00 11.31 -9.54
N ILE A 83 -2.52 10.29 -8.81
CA ILE A 83 -3.35 9.46 -7.92
C ILE A 83 -4.02 10.32 -6.83
N ALA A 84 -3.32 11.27 -6.24
CA ALA A 84 -3.91 12.16 -5.24
C ALA A 84 -5.02 13.06 -5.81
N ARG A 85 -4.93 13.44 -7.09
CA ARG A 85 -5.91 14.30 -7.76
C ARG A 85 -7.10 13.53 -8.32
N GLU A 86 -6.85 12.36 -8.89
CA GLU A 86 -7.79 11.65 -9.77
C GLU A 86 -8.16 10.25 -9.25
N GLY A 87 -7.51 9.79 -8.17
CA GLY A 87 -7.62 8.43 -7.66
C GLY A 87 -6.73 7.44 -8.40
N PHE A 88 -6.73 6.19 -7.92
CA PHE A 88 -6.01 5.10 -8.56
C PHE A 88 -6.62 4.77 -9.94
N ARG A 89 -5.78 4.25 -10.84
CA ARG A 89 -6.18 3.77 -12.16
C ARG A 89 -5.70 2.35 -12.34
N MET A 90 -6.53 1.54 -13.00
CA MET A 90 -6.15 0.18 -13.35
C MET A 90 -4.99 0.18 -14.34
N SER A 91 -4.08 -0.77 -14.15
CA SER A 91 -3.12 -1.13 -15.18
C SER A 91 -3.79 -2.09 -16.18
N THR A 92 -3.78 -1.71 -17.46
CA THR A 92 -4.37 -2.48 -18.58
C THR A 92 -3.36 -2.80 -19.68
N THR A 93 -2.08 -2.43 -19.49
CA THR A 93 -1.03 -2.60 -20.52
C THR A 93 0.28 -3.12 -19.94
N GLY A 94 1.08 -3.77 -20.79
CA GLY A 94 2.35 -4.38 -20.43
C GLY A 94 2.20 -5.80 -19.85
N ARG A 95 3.27 -6.31 -19.23
CA ARG A 95 3.24 -7.62 -18.56
C ARG A 95 2.58 -7.49 -17.18
N LEU A 96 1.41 -8.11 -17.02
CA LEU A 96 0.52 -8.00 -15.87
C LEU A 96 0.38 -9.36 -15.18
N MET A 97 1.18 -9.57 -14.15
CA MET A 97 1.34 -10.86 -13.47
C MET A 97 0.02 -11.38 -12.86
N LEU A 98 -0.81 -10.49 -12.33
CA LEU A 98 -2.12 -10.79 -11.72
C LEU A 98 -3.30 -10.29 -12.56
N GLY A 99 -3.06 -9.97 -13.84
CA GLY A 99 -4.09 -9.46 -14.72
C GLY A 99 -4.37 -7.96 -14.57
N HIS A 100 -5.49 -7.49 -15.11
CA HIS A 100 -5.81 -6.06 -15.10
C HIS A 100 -6.26 -5.60 -13.70
N GLY A 101 -5.76 -4.46 -13.25
CA GLY A 101 -6.17 -3.88 -11.96
C GLY A 101 -5.12 -3.00 -11.29
N VAL A 102 -5.32 -2.71 -10.01
CA VAL A 102 -4.42 -1.90 -9.17
C VAL A 102 -3.60 -2.82 -8.28
N TYR A 103 -2.27 -2.70 -8.38
CA TYR A 103 -1.32 -3.61 -7.77
C TYR A 103 -0.77 -3.09 -6.45
N PHE A 104 -0.67 -3.98 -5.48
CA PHE A 104 -0.12 -3.72 -4.17
C PHE A 104 0.81 -4.86 -3.73
N ALA A 105 1.87 -4.51 -3.01
CA ALA A 105 2.72 -5.46 -2.30
C ALA A 105 2.32 -5.51 -0.82
N ARG A 106 2.80 -6.55 -0.12
CA ARG A 106 2.66 -6.71 1.35
C ARG A 106 3.58 -5.79 2.18
N SER A 107 4.63 -5.24 1.57
CA SER A 107 5.52 -4.26 2.22
C SER A 107 6.15 -3.35 1.16
N PHE A 108 6.69 -2.21 1.58
CA PHE A 108 7.51 -1.35 0.74
C PHE A 108 8.76 -2.07 0.23
N ALA A 109 9.42 -2.90 1.05
CA ALA A 109 10.52 -3.74 0.58
C ALA A 109 10.04 -4.70 -0.54
N GLY A 110 8.83 -5.25 -0.39
CA GLY A 110 8.18 -6.07 -1.41
C GLY A 110 7.83 -5.31 -2.70
N THR A 111 7.80 -3.98 -2.70
CA THR A 111 7.68 -3.18 -3.95
C THR A 111 9.02 -3.05 -4.68
N GLU A 112 10.14 -3.22 -3.97
CA GLU A 112 11.48 -3.10 -4.56
C GLU A 112 11.74 -4.26 -5.52
N GLY A 113 12.14 -3.93 -6.75
CA GLY A 113 12.32 -4.92 -7.83
C GLY A 113 11.06 -5.17 -8.67
N LYS A 114 9.90 -4.64 -8.27
CA LYS A 114 8.62 -4.77 -9.00
C LYS A 114 8.16 -3.44 -9.60
N ALA A 115 8.40 -2.35 -8.89
CA ALA A 115 8.05 -1.02 -9.34
C ALA A 115 8.94 -0.57 -10.52
N ARG A 116 8.29 -0.16 -11.63
CA ARG A 116 8.97 0.42 -12.80
C ARG A 116 9.44 1.85 -12.57
N HIS A 117 8.79 2.55 -11.64
CA HIS A 117 9.08 3.91 -11.25
C HIS A 117 9.24 4.00 -9.73
N LYS A 118 10.13 4.89 -9.28
CA LYS A 118 10.45 5.09 -7.86
C LYS A 118 10.39 6.59 -7.53
N GLY A 119 10.36 6.90 -6.24
CA GLY A 119 10.36 8.29 -5.73
C GLY A 119 9.10 8.62 -4.91
N ALA A 120 8.04 7.83 -5.03
CA ALA A 120 6.87 7.94 -4.17
C ALA A 120 6.40 6.55 -3.69
N LEU A 121 5.97 6.50 -2.43
CA LEU A 121 5.38 5.32 -1.81
C LEU A 121 3.97 5.66 -1.32
N ILE A 122 3.05 4.72 -1.44
CA ILE A 122 1.67 4.84 -0.96
C ILE A 122 1.36 3.64 -0.07
N CYS A 123 0.84 3.91 1.12
CA CYS A 123 0.23 2.92 2.00
C CYS A 123 -1.28 3.10 1.91
N ALA A 124 -2.00 2.05 1.54
CA ALA A 124 -3.43 2.10 1.29
C ALA A 124 -4.18 1.05 2.11
N GLU A 125 -5.36 1.41 2.61
CA GLU A 125 -6.35 0.47 3.14
C GLU A 125 -7.25 0.05 1.99
N VAL A 126 -7.33 -1.25 1.74
CA VAL A 126 -8.00 -1.81 0.55
C VAL A 126 -9.08 -2.80 0.99
N ARG A 127 -10.29 -2.64 0.45
CA ARG A 127 -11.38 -3.61 0.60
C ARG A 127 -11.10 -4.82 -0.29
N MET A 128 -10.93 -5.98 0.33
CA MET A 128 -10.50 -7.19 -0.37
C MET A 128 -11.64 -7.88 -1.14
N GLY A 129 -12.86 -7.83 -0.61
CA GLY A 129 -14.02 -8.45 -1.26
C GLY A 129 -13.86 -9.96 -1.44
N ASN A 130 -14.40 -10.52 -2.52
CA ASN A 130 -14.18 -11.92 -2.86
C ASN A 130 -12.79 -12.12 -3.46
N VAL A 131 -11.92 -12.84 -2.76
CA VAL A 131 -10.51 -13.02 -3.15
C VAL A 131 -10.29 -14.34 -3.86
N LEU A 132 -9.64 -14.28 -5.02
CA LEU A 132 -9.09 -15.43 -5.73
C LEU A 132 -7.65 -15.68 -5.25
N PRO A 133 -7.40 -16.72 -4.42
CA PRO A 133 -6.04 -17.08 -4.05
C PRO A 133 -5.33 -17.75 -5.23
N VAL A 134 -4.11 -17.31 -5.53
CA VAL A 134 -3.25 -17.96 -6.53
C VAL A 134 -1.88 -18.26 -5.95
N VAL A 135 -1.26 -19.32 -6.45
CA VAL A 135 0.13 -19.71 -6.18
C VAL A 135 0.87 -19.79 -7.51
N TYR A 136 2.19 -20.04 -7.49
CA TYR A 136 3.02 -20.02 -8.68
C TYR A 136 2.47 -20.92 -9.80
N ASP A 137 2.01 -22.12 -9.43
CA ASP A 137 1.50 -23.12 -10.38
C ASP A 137 0.19 -22.68 -11.06
N THR A 138 -0.63 -21.87 -10.39
CA THR A 138 -1.90 -21.37 -10.93
C THR A 138 -1.81 -19.95 -11.47
N LEU A 139 -0.64 -19.31 -11.40
CA LEU A 139 -0.49 -17.89 -11.73
C LEU A 139 -0.81 -17.58 -13.20
N HIS A 140 -0.54 -18.54 -14.09
CA HIS A 140 -0.79 -18.42 -15.52
C HIS A 140 -2.28 -18.25 -15.87
N THR A 141 -3.21 -18.61 -14.97
CA THR A 141 -4.66 -18.51 -15.21
C THR A 141 -5.18 -17.07 -15.10
N VAL A 142 -4.43 -16.18 -14.44
CA VAL A 142 -4.82 -14.77 -14.21
C VAL A 142 -3.90 -13.78 -14.93
N SER A 143 -2.70 -14.21 -15.34
CA SER A 143 -1.71 -13.36 -16.02
C SER A 143 -2.25 -12.74 -17.31
N ASN A 144 -2.13 -11.42 -17.45
CA ASN A 144 -2.61 -10.61 -18.57
C ASN A 144 -4.11 -10.83 -18.90
N SER A 145 -4.94 -11.11 -17.88
CA SER A 145 -6.37 -11.35 -18.04
C SER A 145 -7.20 -10.52 -17.05
N ASP A 146 -8.45 -10.24 -17.41
CA ASP A 146 -9.49 -9.68 -16.53
C ASP A 146 -10.66 -10.65 -16.33
N ALA A 147 -10.56 -11.91 -16.80
CA ALA A 147 -11.65 -12.88 -16.72
C ALA A 147 -12.11 -13.13 -15.27
N TRP A 148 -11.19 -13.03 -14.30
CA TRP A 148 -11.49 -13.18 -12.88
C TRP A 148 -12.37 -12.05 -12.33
N HIS A 149 -12.46 -10.88 -12.99
CA HIS A 149 -13.30 -9.74 -12.54
C HIS A 149 -14.79 -10.09 -12.46
N GLN A 150 -15.23 -11.09 -13.22
CA GLN A 150 -16.63 -11.55 -13.26
C GLN A 150 -17.05 -12.25 -11.96
N THR A 151 -16.09 -12.82 -11.22
CA THR A 151 -16.37 -13.68 -10.07
C THR A 151 -15.68 -13.22 -8.80
N HIS A 152 -14.58 -12.47 -8.91
CA HIS A 152 -13.75 -12.04 -7.79
C HIS A 152 -13.49 -10.53 -7.85
N ASP A 153 -13.18 -9.96 -6.70
CA ASP A 153 -12.85 -8.54 -6.53
C ASP A 153 -11.34 -8.32 -6.43
N THR A 154 -10.62 -9.33 -5.95
CA THR A 154 -9.17 -9.29 -5.75
C THR A 154 -8.52 -10.61 -6.15
N VAL A 155 -7.35 -10.56 -6.76
CA VAL A 155 -6.43 -11.71 -6.85
C VAL A 155 -5.33 -11.51 -5.82
N TYR A 156 -5.08 -12.52 -4.98
CA TYR A 156 -3.97 -12.51 -4.03
C TYR A 156 -2.98 -13.62 -4.36
N TYR A 157 -1.74 -13.24 -4.62
CA TYR A 157 -0.66 -14.19 -4.91
C TYR A 157 0.12 -14.54 -3.64
N TYR A 158 -0.02 -15.81 -3.25
CA TYR A 158 0.71 -16.42 -2.17
C TYR A 158 2.08 -16.90 -2.68
N HIS A 159 3.10 -16.04 -2.59
CA HIS A 159 4.47 -16.39 -2.95
C HIS A 159 5.10 -17.34 -1.92
N ARG A 160 6.06 -18.20 -2.34
CA ARG A 160 6.76 -19.13 -1.41
C ARG A 160 7.57 -18.39 -0.34
N GLN A 161 8.08 -17.23 -0.70
CA GLN A 161 8.74 -16.29 0.20
C GLN A 161 7.73 -15.17 0.50
N GLU A 162 7.19 -15.15 1.72
CA GLU A 162 5.99 -14.34 2.01
C GLU A 162 6.18 -12.83 1.86
N HIS A 163 7.42 -12.32 1.96
CA HIS A 163 7.72 -10.90 1.75
C HIS A 163 7.54 -10.46 0.28
N LEU A 164 7.37 -11.42 -0.63
CA LEU A 164 7.11 -11.18 -2.06
C LEU A 164 5.63 -11.30 -2.42
N ASP A 165 4.73 -11.48 -1.46
CA ASP A 165 3.30 -11.49 -1.72
C ASP A 165 2.83 -10.18 -2.38
N GLU A 166 1.87 -10.34 -3.28
CA GLU A 166 1.26 -9.27 -4.06
C GLU A 166 -0.22 -9.53 -4.21
N PHE A 167 -0.98 -8.46 -4.41
CA PHE A 167 -2.37 -8.56 -4.77
C PHE A 167 -2.77 -7.49 -5.77
N CYS A 168 -3.82 -7.79 -6.52
CA CYS A 168 -4.38 -6.95 -7.56
C CYS A 168 -5.89 -6.83 -7.34
N VAL A 169 -6.38 -5.60 -7.22
CA VAL A 169 -7.82 -5.33 -7.10
C VAL A 169 -8.38 -4.86 -8.44
N LYS A 170 -9.61 -5.30 -8.76
CA LYS A 170 -10.22 -4.98 -10.06
C LYS A 170 -10.71 -3.53 -10.13
N ASP A 171 -11.19 -2.97 -9.03
CA ASP A 171 -11.78 -1.63 -9.01
C ASP A 171 -10.94 -0.69 -8.14
N PRO A 172 -10.43 0.45 -8.67
CA PRO A 172 -9.79 1.49 -7.88
C PRO A 172 -10.60 1.96 -6.66
N ASN A 173 -11.92 1.86 -6.67
CA ASN A 173 -12.79 2.20 -5.54
C ASN A 173 -12.72 1.20 -4.38
N GLN A 174 -12.03 0.05 -4.56
CA GLN A 174 -11.64 -0.81 -3.44
C GLN A 174 -10.58 -0.16 -2.56
N VAL A 175 -9.84 0.83 -3.06
CA VAL A 175 -8.93 1.63 -2.25
C VAL A 175 -9.75 2.63 -1.44
N LEU A 176 -9.90 2.35 -0.15
CA LEU A 176 -10.75 3.13 0.74
C LEU A 176 -10.06 4.42 1.14
N LYS A 177 -8.81 4.27 1.60
CA LYS A 177 -8.01 5.34 2.15
C LYS A 177 -6.54 5.11 1.88
N TRP A 178 -5.77 6.19 1.77
CA TRP A 178 -4.32 6.05 1.63
C TRP A 178 -3.54 7.24 2.17
N ILE A 179 -2.27 7.00 2.47
CA ILE A 179 -1.28 8.04 2.73
C ILE A 179 -0.14 7.94 1.73
N MET A 180 0.45 9.09 1.43
CA MET A 180 1.52 9.22 0.45
C MET A 180 2.81 9.64 1.15
N ILE A 181 3.93 9.05 0.73
CA ILE A 181 5.26 9.29 1.27
C ILE A 181 6.20 9.67 0.13
N MET A 182 6.89 10.80 0.30
CA MET A 182 7.93 11.31 -0.61
C MET A 182 9.03 12.03 0.17
N ASP A 183 10.17 12.25 -0.46
CA ASP A 183 11.22 13.13 0.06
C ASP A 183 10.82 14.62 0.03
N ASP A 184 11.53 15.43 0.81
CA ASP A 184 11.24 16.86 0.98
C ASP A 184 11.38 17.66 -0.33
N ASP A 185 12.28 17.24 -1.22
CA ASP A 185 12.48 17.92 -2.50
C ASP A 185 11.27 17.73 -3.42
N ASN A 186 10.71 16.52 -3.48
CA ASN A 186 9.48 16.25 -4.20
C ASN A 186 8.27 16.93 -3.54
N VAL A 187 8.20 16.95 -2.21
CA VAL A 187 7.16 17.71 -1.48
C VAL A 187 7.18 19.17 -1.90
N ARG A 188 8.37 19.80 -1.93
CA ARG A 188 8.55 21.18 -2.38
C ARG A 188 8.14 21.36 -3.83
N ARG A 189 8.64 20.49 -4.71
CA ARG A 189 8.39 20.54 -6.15
C ARG A 189 6.90 20.50 -6.50
N TYR A 190 6.12 19.71 -5.77
CA TYR A 190 4.68 19.53 -6.02
C TYR A 190 3.77 20.32 -5.07
N GLY A 191 4.33 21.14 -4.18
CA GLY A 191 3.57 21.96 -3.24
C GLY A 191 2.79 21.15 -2.20
N LEU A 192 3.29 19.99 -1.80
CA LEU A 192 2.62 19.06 -0.87
C LEU A 192 2.88 19.40 0.62
N HIS A 193 3.23 20.65 0.92
CA HIS A 193 3.65 21.13 2.24
C HIS A 193 2.55 21.13 3.31
N GLN A 194 1.30 21.08 2.88
CA GLN A 194 0.16 21.00 3.77
C GLN A 194 -0.48 19.63 3.57
N ALA A 195 -0.55 18.83 4.63
CA ALA A 195 -1.56 17.78 4.69
C ALA A 195 -2.94 18.47 4.76
N PHE A 196 -3.98 17.86 4.20
CA PHE A 196 -5.33 18.13 4.70
C PHE A 196 -5.31 17.84 6.21
N GLN A 197 -5.70 18.83 7.03
CA GLN A 197 -5.37 18.90 8.45
C GLN A 197 -5.87 17.68 9.26
N ASN A 198 -4.96 16.99 9.94
CA ASN A 198 -4.96 16.89 11.42
C ASN A 198 -3.72 16.15 11.93
N THR A 199 -2.77 16.92 12.42
CA THR A 199 -1.65 16.52 13.27
C THR A 199 -2.10 16.26 14.70
N LEU A 200 -1.72 15.10 15.26
CA LEU A 200 -1.00 15.00 16.53
C LEU A 200 -0.38 13.60 16.62
N PHE A 201 0.95 13.54 16.66
CA PHE A 201 1.71 12.31 16.82
C PHE A 201 1.93 12.05 18.32
N GLY A 202 1.34 10.98 18.81
CA GLY A 202 1.64 10.38 20.11
C GLY A 202 0.83 9.09 20.22
N CYS A 203 1.50 7.95 20.43
CA CYS A 203 0.81 6.81 21.02
C CYS A 203 0.56 7.19 22.48
N ILE A 204 -0.70 7.40 22.85
CA ILE A 204 -1.13 7.36 24.25
C ILE A 204 -1.40 5.90 24.61
#